data_AF-A0A812QI45-F1
#
_entry.id   AF-A0A812QI45-F1
#
_cell.length_a   1.000
_cell.length_b   1.000
_cell.length_c   1.000
_cell.angle_alpha   90.00
_cell.angle_beta   90.00
_cell.angle_gamma   90.00
#
_symmetry.space_group_name_H-M   'P 1'
#
loop_
_entity.id
_entity.type
_entity.pdbx_description
1 polymer ?
#
loop_
_entity_poly.entity_id
_entity_poly.type
_entity_poly.pdbx_seq_one_letter_code
_entity_poly.pdbx_strand_id
1 'polypeptide(L)'
;MVPHPSNENWTLEGAELQYKLRRFYDGVGPPPLEEVFVSTQNLTREVQDTLMAECPGLLINAFLVLAESQLPISERRSGDAFAKADALSSRLSAAELEAESEVWPIQEAIASFMRASQQMEATRAALPEQPKVHLVVCHCRESLDWLNGPSFYMPRAGTAALEVFIYEKCNYDTDTSEISASFAGVHRVLVDDEGLRRDECSGYLKHLIEHYDDPADYTLFFQADAADHMHWGYLSLVTKAIEQRSLATPFVHLNYPRLITSMSPCRAAVFAQIFDRPPKQKLGSYCCAQFLVSRERILANPLERYERMQRMLFSDSPPECHDIPGHSTLCLMFEVYWHVLFGEEDVLPYRSENTALQLFLRIRDLENESQLLRNLERADAAG
;
A
#
# COMPACT_ATOMS: atom_id res chain seq x y z
N MET A 1 23.39 10.34 3.77
CA MET A 1 23.58 11.14 2.54
C MET A 1 23.92 10.19 1.42
N VAL A 2 22.90 9.68 0.71
CA VAL A 2 23.08 8.82 -0.47
C VAL A 2 22.94 9.73 -1.70
N PRO A 3 23.88 9.70 -2.66
CA PRO A 3 23.87 10.61 -3.80
C PRO A 3 22.67 10.38 -4.73
N HIS A 4 22.30 11.45 -5.43
CA HIS A 4 21.18 11.53 -6.35
C HIS A 4 21.43 10.65 -7.62
N PRO A 5 20.42 9.89 -8.12
CA PRO A 5 20.59 8.89 -9.19
C PRO A 5 20.79 9.47 -10.61
N SER A 6 20.99 10.77 -10.76
CA SER A 6 21.29 11.37 -12.07
C SER A 6 22.72 11.11 -12.58
N ASN A 7 23.54 10.40 -11.79
CA ASN A 7 24.92 10.04 -12.13
C ASN A 7 25.22 8.53 -12.05
N GLU A 8 24.22 7.68 -11.81
CA GLU A 8 24.42 6.24 -11.81
C GLU A 8 24.22 5.68 -13.21
N ASN A 9 25.26 5.03 -13.74
CA ASN A 9 25.19 4.30 -15.00
C ASN A 9 24.30 3.06 -14.80
N TRP A 10 22.99 3.20 -14.99
CA TRP A 10 22.07 2.08 -15.03
C TRP A 10 22.47 1.14 -16.16
N THR A 11 22.75 -0.11 -15.82
CA THR A 11 23.01 -1.17 -16.79
C THR A 11 21.81 -2.13 -16.75
N LEU A 12 21.10 -2.26 -17.87
CA LEU A 12 20.02 -3.22 -18.03
C LEU A 12 20.55 -4.43 -18.79
N GLU A 13 20.71 -5.55 -18.10
CA GLU A 13 21.07 -6.81 -18.75
C GLU A 13 19.80 -7.58 -19.14
N GLY A 14 19.58 -7.79 -20.44
CA GLY A 14 18.37 -8.47 -20.94
C GLY A 14 18.16 -9.86 -20.35
N ALA A 15 19.24 -10.63 -20.17
CA ALA A 15 19.20 -11.95 -19.55
C ALA A 15 18.79 -11.89 -18.07
N GLU A 16 19.20 -10.84 -17.33
CA GLU A 16 18.80 -10.65 -15.94
C GLU A 16 17.31 -10.31 -15.84
N LEU A 17 16.82 -9.41 -16.69
CA LEU A 17 15.39 -9.06 -16.74
C LEU A 17 14.53 -10.28 -17.13
N GLN A 18 14.97 -11.05 -18.13
CA GLN A 18 14.31 -12.30 -18.52
C GLN A 18 14.20 -13.27 -17.33
N TYR A 19 15.31 -13.49 -16.61
CA TYR A 19 15.33 -14.35 -15.43
C TYR A 19 14.39 -13.85 -14.32
N LYS A 20 14.39 -12.54 -14.06
CA LYS A 20 13.49 -11.92 -13.06
C LYS A 20 12.02 -12.07 -13.46
N LEU A 21 11.67 -11.83 -14.72
CA LEU A 21 10.30 -12.02 -15.24
C LEU A 21 9.85 -13.48 -15.11
N ARG A 22 10.71 -14.44 -15.49
CA ARG A 22 10.40 -15.87 -15.34
C ARG A 22 10.12 -16.23 -13.89
N ARG A 23 10.99 -15.81 -12.96
CA ARG A 23 10.79 -16.04 -11.53
C ARG A 23 9.53 -15.38 -10.99
N PHE A 24 9.21 -14.18 -11.46
CA PHE A 24 7.99 -13.48 -11.07
C PHE A 24 6.74 -14.27 -11.48
N TYR A 25 6.66 -14.70 -12.74
CA TYR A 25 5.50 -15.46 -13.24
C TYR A 25 5.42 -16.88 -12.68
N ASP A 26 6.55 -17.49 -12.33
CA ASP A 26 6.60 -18.78 -11.62
C ASP A 26 6.26 -18.62 -10.11
N GLY A 27 6.05 -17.39 -9.61
CA GLY A 27 5.70 -17.11 -8.21
C GLY A 27 6.87 -17.20 -7.22
N VAL A 28 8.11 -17.19 -7.72
CA VAL A 28 9.35 -17.40 -6.94
C VAL A 28 10.16 -16.10 -6.76
N GLY A 29 9.62 -14.95 -7.19
CA GLY A 29 10.33 -13.68 -7.11
C GLY A 29 9.43 -12.45 -7.12
N PRO A 30 9.98 -11.29 -6.75
CA PRO A 30 9.32 -10.00 -6.89
C PRO A 30 9.19 -9.62 -8.37
N PRO A 31 8.21 -8.77 -8.73
CA PRO A 31 8.13 -8.22 -10.07
C PRO A 31 9.32 -7.28 -10.34
N PRO A 32 9.95 -7.32 -11.53
CA PRO A 32 11.05 -6.41 -11.89
C PRO A 32 10.51 -5.05 -12.34
N LEU A 33 9.74 -4.38 -11.49
CA LEU A 33 9.05 -3.13 -11.85
C LEU A 33 10.05 -2.04 -12.23
N GLU A 34 11.15 -1.91 -11.50
CA GLU A 34 12.19 -0.92 -11.76
C GLU A 34 12.78 -1.05 -13.18
N GLU A 35 13.19 -2.27 -13.54
CA GLU A 35 13.73 -2.59 -14.86
C GLU A 35 12.69 -2.38 -15.97
N VAL A 36 11.42 -2.71 -15.69
CA VAL A 36 10.29 -2.46 -16.59
C VAL A 36 10.07 -0.96 -16.82
N PHE A 37 10.08 -0.14 -15.77
CA PHE A 37 9.94 1.32 -15.90
C PHE A 37 11.11 1.94 -16.66
N VAL A 38 12.34 1.47 -16.39
CA VAL A 38 13.51 1.91 -17.15
C VAL A 38 13.31 1.60 -18.63
N SER A 39 12.95 0.36 -18.96
CA SER A 39 12.78 -0.12 -20.34
C SER A 39 11.67 0.61 -21.12
N THR A 40 10.60 1.01 -20.44
CA THR A 40 9.40 1.55 -21.10
C THR A 40 9.32 3.07 -21.08
N GLN A 41 9.79 3.73 -20.02
CA GLN A 41 9.61 5.17 -19.82
C GLN A 41 10.90 5.99 -19.93
N ASN A 42 12.06 5.41 -19.62
CA ASN A 42 13.32 6.15 -19.55
C ASN A 42 14.19 6.00 -20.81
N LEU A 43 13.92 5.01 -21.66
CA LEU A 43 14.65 4.82 -22.91
C LEU A 43 14.18 5.79 -23.99
N THR A 44 15.12 6.27 -24.81
CA THR A 44 14.78 7.03 -26.01
C THR A 44 14.12 6.12 -27.04
N ARG A 45 13.37 6.70 -27.97
CA ARG A 45 12.75 5.94 -29.08
C ARG A 45 13.79 5.18 -29.90
N GLU A 46 14.96 5.77 -30.13
CA GLU A 46 16.07 5.12 -30.85
C GLU A 46 16.55 3.87 -30.13
N VAL A 47 16.74 3.94 -28.81
CA VAL A 47 17.15 2.78 -28.01
C VAL A 47 16.06 1.71 -28.00
N GLN A 48 14.77 2.10 -27.90
CA GLN A 48 13.67 1.15 -28.00
C GLN A 48 13.60 0.49 -29.39
N ASP A 49 13.86 1.21 -30.47
CA ASP A 49 13.88 0.64 -31.81
C ASP A 49 15.05 -0.34 -31.98
N THR A 50 16.23 -0.06 -31.40
CA THR A 50 17.35 -1.02 -31.35
C THR A 50 17.00 -2.26 -30.54
N LEU A 51 16.45 -2.10 -29.33
CA LEU A 51 16.00 -3.23 -28.51
C LEU A 51 14.93 -4.06 -29.23
N MET A 52 14.04 -3.42 -29.99
CA MET A 52 13.04 -4.14 -30.78
C MET A 52 13.66 -4.95 -31.92
N ALA A 53 14.79 -4.51 -32.48
CA ALA A 53 15.50 -5.24 -33.52
C ALA A 53 16.33 -6.42 -32.97
N GLU A 54 16.88 -6.27 -31.77
CA GLU A 54 17.80 -7.26 -31.18
C GLU A 54 17.12 -8.23 -30.19
N CYS A 55 16.11 -7.77 -29.47
CA CYS A 55 15.47 -8.49 -28.38
C CYS A 55 14.00 -8.04 -28.17
N PRO A 56 13.11 -8.32 -29.15
CA PRO A 56 11.74 -7.82 -29.12
C PRO A 56 10.92 -8.33 -27.93
N GLY A 57 11.14 -9.58 -27.48
CA GLY A 57 10.44 -10.15 -26.33
C GLY A 57 10.64 -9.38 -25.03
N LEU A 58 11.79 -8.71 -24.84
CA LEU A 58 12.07 -7.83 -23.70
C LEU A 58 11.08 -6.66 -23.64
N LEU A 59 10.95 -5.92 -24.75
CA LEU A 59 10.06 -4.75 -24.80
C LEU A 59 8.60 -5.15 -24.73
N ILE A 60 8.20 -6.24 -25.40
CA ILE A 60 6.83 -6.75 -25.35
C ILE A 60 6.45 -7.08 -23.89
N ASN A 61 7.27 -7.85 -23.17
CA ASN A 61 7.00 -8.15 -21.77
C ASN A 61 7.01 -6.91 -20.88
N ALA A 62 7.96 -6.00 -21.08
CA ALA A 62 8.03 -4.79 -20.27
C ALA A 62 6.75 -3.94 -20.42
N PHE A 63 6.22 -3.79 -21.63
CA PHE A 63 4.95 -3.08 -21.83
C PHE A 63 3.74 -3.84 -21.27
N LEU A 64 3.71 -5.18 -21.29
CA LEU A 64 2.65 -5.98 -20.66
C LEU A 64 2.65 -5.83 -19.13
N VAL A 65 3.83 -5.91 -18.49
CA VAL A 65 3.96 -5.69 -17.04
C VAL A 65 3.61 -4.25 -16.67
N LEU A 66 4.03 -3.27 -17.48
CA LEU A 66 3.64 -1.89 -17.30
C LEU A 66 2.11 -1.75 -17.38
N ALA A 67 1.46 -2.34 -18.38
CA ALA A 67 0.01 -2.30 -18.53
C ALA A 67 -0.70 -2.84 -17.28
N GLU A 68 -0.30 -4.03 -16.80
CA GLU A 68 -0.87 -4.63 -15.58
C GLU A 68 -0.64 -3.75 -14.35
N SER A 69 0.54 -3.13 -14.22
CA SER A 69 0.85 -2.23 -13.09
C SER A 69 0.07 -0.90 -13.13
N GLN A 70 -0.28 -0.41 -14.33
CA GLN A 70 -1.06 0.82 -14.48
C GLN A 70 -2.56 0.57 -14.33
N LEU A 71 -3.02 -0.66 -14.52
CA LEU A 71 -4.43 -1.00 -14.61
C LEU A 71 -5.25 -0.48 -13.41
N PRO A 72 -4.82 -0.62 -12.14
CA PRO A 72 -5.61 -0.11 -11.02
C PRO A 72 -5.63 1.43 -10.92
N ILE A 73 -4.62 2.12 -11.43
CA ILE A 73 -4.46 3.58 -11.21
C ILE A 73 -4.86 4.42 -12.42
N SER A 74 -4.80 3.87 -13.64
CA SER A 74 -5.12 4.56 -14.88
C SER A 74 -5.47 3.59 -16.01
N GLU A 75 -6.77 3.40 -16.26
CA GLU A 75 -7.28 2.54 -17.33
C GLU A 75 -6.75 2.96 -18.71
N ARG A 76 -6.67 4.27 -18.96
CA ARG A 76 -6.11 4.81 -20.20
C ARG A 76 -4.65 4.40 -20.39
N ARG A 77 -3.78 4.60 -19.40
CA ARG A 77 -2.36 4.25 -19.54
C ARG A 77 -2.12 2.76 -19.62
N SER A 78 -2.90 2.00 -18.87
CA SER A 78 -2.92 0.54 -19.00
C SER A 78 -3.26 0.13 -20.43
N GLY A 79 -4.32 0.70 -21.00
CA GLY A 79 -4.71 0.47 -22.40
C GLY A 79 -3.63 0.89 -23.40
N ASP A 80 -3.03 2.06 -23.23
CA ASP A 80 -1.95 2.56 -24.10
C ASP A 80 -0.71 1.65 -24.06
N ALA A 81 -0.31 1.19 -22.86
CA ALA A 81 0.81 0.26 -22.68
C ALA A 81 0.50 -1.12 -23.29
N PHE A 82 -0.72 -1.64 -23.09
CA PHE A 82 -1.14 -2.91 -23.69
C PHE A 82 -1.19 -2.83 -25.21
N ALA A 83 -1.79 -1.76 -25.77
CA ALA A 83 -1.83 -1.51 -27.20
C ALA A 83 -0.42 -1.36 -27.80
N LYS A 84 0.52 -0.77 -27.05
CA LYS A 84 1.92 -0.70 -27.46
C LYS A 84 2.56 -2.09 -27.52
N ALA A 85 2.32 -2.96 -26.53
CA ALA A 85 2.80 -4.35 -26.56
C ALA A 85 2.22 -5.14 -27.75
N ASP A 86 0.92 -4.97 -28.03
CA ASP A 86 0.24 -5.59 -29.18
C ASP A 86 0.82 -5.11 -30.52
N ALA A 87 1.04 -3.80 -30.67
CA ALA A 87 1.66 -3.22 -31.86
C ALA A 87 3.10 -3.70 -32.07
N LEU A 88 3.88 -3.88 -31.00
CA LEU A 88 5.24 -4.45 -31.10
C LEU A 88 5.18 -5.93 -31.51
N SER A 89 4.28 -6.71 -30.91
CA SER A 89 4.08 -8.13 -31.24
C SER A 89 3.67 -8.31 -32.70
N SER A 90 2.82 -7.43 -33.24
CA SER A 90 2.37 -7.42 -34.63
C SER A 90 3.46 -7.10 -35.66
N ARG A 91 4.64 -6.62 -35.23
CA ARG A 91 5.81 -6.42 -36.10
C ARG A 91 6.58 -7.71 -36.37
N LEU A 92 6.35 -8.75 -35.56
CA LEU A 92 6.97 -10.06 -35.72
C LEU A 92 6.09 -10.95 -36.61
N SER A 93 6.72 -11.82 -37.39
CA SER A 93 6.01 -12.95 -37.99
C SER A 93 5.51 -13.92 -36.90
N ALA A 94 4.53 -14.76 -37.24
CA ALA A 94 4.01 -15.75 -36.30
C ALA A 94 5.11 -16.67 -35.73
N ALA A 95 6.07 -17.08 -36.58
CA ALA A 95 7.18 -17.93 -36.16
C ALA A 95 8.19 -17.21 -35.26
N GLU A 96 8.44 -15.92 -35.49
CA GLU A 96 9.29 -15.11 -34.61
C GLU A 96 8.62 -14.88 -33.26
N LEU A 97 7.33 -14.55 -33.23
CA LEU A 97 6.60 -14.37 -31.98
C LEU A 97 6.51 -15.68 -31.17
N GLU A 98 6.37 -16.83 -31.83
CA GLU A 98 6.43 -18.14 -31.19
C GLU A 98 7.81 -18.38 -30.56
N ALA A 99 8.90 -18.17 -31.30
CA ALA A 99 10.26 -18.30 -30.78
C ALA A 99 10.54 -17.34 -29.61
N GLU A 100 10.08 -16.10 -29.70
CA GLU A 100 10.19 -15.14 -28.59
C GLU A 100 9.37 -15.57 -27.38
N SER A 101 8.20 -16.20 -27.57
CA SER A 101 7.36 -16.71 -26.49
C SER A 101 7.92 -17.97 -25.81
N GLU A 102 8.83 -18.71 -26.46
CA GLU A 102 9.56 -19.81 -25.83
C GLU A 102 10.65 -19.30 -24.88
N VAL A 103 11.22 -18.13 -25.20
CA VAL A 103 12.35 -17.53 -24.48
C VAL A 103 11.85 -16.57 -23.41
N TRP A 104 10.84 -15.77 -23.72
CA TRP A 104 10.25 -14.77 -22.84
C TRP A 104 8.84 -15.17 -22.39
N PRO A 105 8.42 -14.86 -21.15
CA PRO A 105 7.12 -15.27 -20.62
C PRO A 105 5.95 -14.40 -21.13
N ILE A 106 5.88 -14.16 -22.45
CA ILE A 106 4.87 -13.29 -23.09
C ILE A 106 3.45 -13.81 -22.81
N GLN A 107 3.24 -15.12 -22.91
CA GLN A 107 1.92 -15.73 -22.72
C GLN A 107 1.48 -15.64 -21.26
N GLU A 108 2.39 -15.88 -20.32
CA GLU A 108 2.14 -15.70 -18.89
C GLU A 108 1.82 -14.24 -18.54
N ALA A 109 2.52 -13.29 -19.17
CA ALA A 109 2.26 -11.86 -19.01
C ALA A 109 0.88 -11.44 -19.51
N ILE A 110 0.47 -11.89 -20.71
CA ILE A 110 -0.88 -11.64 -21.24
C ILE A 110 -1.94 -12.26 -20.32
N ALA A 111 -1.74 -13.51 -19.91
CA ALA A 111 -2.69 -14.19 -19.02
C ALA A 111 -2.79 -13.50 -17.65
N SER A 112 -1.69 -12.98 -17.12
CA SER A 112 -1.65 -12.20 -15.88
C SER A 112 -2.44 -10.89 -16.01
N PHE A 113 -2.18 -10.12 -17.06
CA PHE A 113 -2.93 -8.90 -17.37
C PHE A 113 -4.44 -9.15 -17.47
N MET A 114 -4.85 -10.21 -18.18
CA MET A 114 -6.26 -10.57 -18.33
C MET A 114 -6.92 -10.93 -17.00
N ARG A 115 -6.23 -11.69 -16.13
CA ARG A 115 -6.73 -11.99 -14.78
C ARG A 115 -6.86 -10.71 -13.94
N ALA A 116 -5.87 -9.83 -13.99
CA ALA A 116 -5.90 -8.56 -13.27
C ALA A 116 -7.05 -7.66 -13.76
N SER A 117 -7.31 -7.61 -15.07
CA SER A 117 -8.44 -6.90 -15.67
C SER A 117 -9.78 -7.44 -15.20
N GLN A 118 -9.96 -8.76 -15.21
CA GLN A 118 -11.18 -9.40 -14.70
C GLN A 118 -11.39 -9.13 -13.21
N GLN A 119 -10.33 -9.20 -12.39
CA GLN A 119 -10.40 -8.89 -10.98
C GLN A 119 -10.78 -7.43 -10.74
N MET A 120 -10.19 -6.50 -11.50
CA MET A 120 -10.53 -5.08 -11.42
C MET A 120 -12.02 -4.84 -11.72
N GLU A 121 -12.54 -5.41 -12.80
CA GLU A 121 -13.96 -5.27 -13.15
C GLU A 121 -14.87 -5.88 -12.06
N ALA A 122 -14.49 -7.01 -11.48
CA ALA A 122 -15.23 -7.61 -10.36
C ALA A 122 -15.23 -6.69 -9.12
N THR A 123 -14.09 -6.11 -8.77
CA THR A 123 -13.98 -5.14 -7.66
C THR A 123 -14.83 -3.89 -7.92
N ARG A 124 -14.76 -3.35 -9.14
CA ARG A 124 -15.52 -2.16 -9.56
C ARG A 124 -17.03 -2.40 -9.48
N ALA A 125 -17.48 -3.60 -9.82
CA ALA A 125 -18.87 -4.01 -9.73
C ALA A 125 -19.32 -4.26 -8.27
N ALA A 126 -18.42 -4.69 -7.40
CA ALA A 126 -18.72 -4.97 -5.99
C ALA A 126 -18.77 -3.70 -5.12
N LEU A 127 -18.05 -2.64 -5.49
CA LEU A 127 -18.02 -1.37 -4.76
C LEU A 127 -19.12 -0.41 -5.23
N PRO A 128 -19.65 0.44 -4.33
CA PRO A 128 -20.57 1.51 -4.74
C PRO A 128 -19.90 2.49 -5.71
N GLU A 129 -20.70 3.29 -6.43
CA GLU A 129 -20.17 4.29 -7.37
C GLU A 129 -19.25 5.32 -6.70
N GLN A 130 -19.54 5.65 -5.45
CA GLN A 130 -18.72 6.51 -4.61
C GLN A 130 -18.38 5.73 -3.33
N PRO A 131 -17.23 5.04 -3.29
CA PRO A 131 -16.80 4.36 -2.07
C PRO A 131 -16.66 5.35 -0.92
N LYS A 132 -17.19 4.97 0.25
CA LYS A 132 -16.99 5.69 1.51
C LYS A 132 -15.59 5.39 2.01
N VAL A 133 -14.82 6.42 2.31
CA VAL A 133 -13.44 6.30 2.76
C VAL A 133 -13.24 7.13 4.02
N HIS A 134 -12.78 6.50 5.09
CA HIS A 134 -12.42 7.19 6.32
C HIS A 134 -10.91 7.37 6.42
N LEU A 135 -10.45 8.60 6.66
CA LEU A 135 -9.07 8.93 7.05
C LEU A 135 -9.05 9.16 8.56
N VAL A 136 -8.52 8.19 9.30
CA VAL A 136 -8.45 8.22 10.76
C VAL A 136 -7.07 8.70 11.17
N VAL A 137 -6.99 9.90 11.75
CA VAL A 137 -5.74 10.53 12.16
C VAL A 137 -5.73 10.70 13.68
N CYS A 138 -4.79 10.05 14.36
CA CYS A 138 -4.59 10.25 15.80
C CYS A 138 -3.61 11.39 16.05
N HIS A 139 -4.08 12.45 16.67
CA HIS A 139 -3.39 13.74 16.76
C HIS A 139 -3.18 14.22 18.19
N CYS A 140 -2.01 14.80 18.44
CA CYS A 140 -1.64 15.53 19.64
C CYS A 140 -0.57 16.63 19.37
N ARG A 141 -1.01 17.75 18.80
CA ARG A 141 -0.22 18.98 18.54
C ARG A 141 0.80 18.88 17.42
N GLU A 142 0.94 17.74 16.74
CA GLU A 142 1.75 17.64 15.53
C GLU A 142 1.11 18.47 14.39
N SER A 143 1.88 18.83 13.36
CA SER A 143 1.30 19.54 12.21
C SER A 143 0.43 18.59 11.39
N LEU A 144 -0.76 19.08 11.00
CA LEU A 144 -1.65 18.42 10.06
C LEU A 144 -1.62 19.06 8.66
N ASP A 145 -0.66 19.94 8.38
CA ASP A 145 -0.55 20.66 7.10
C ASP A 145 -0.46 19.70 5.90
N TRP A 146 0.06 18.49 6.13
CA TRP A 146 0.17 17.45 5.12
C TRP A 146 -1.19 17.00 4.57
N LEU A 147 -2.29 17.11 5.33
CA LEU A 147 -3.64 16.82 4.84
C LEU A 147 -4.11 17.81 3.75
N ASN A 148 -3.54 19.01 3.73
CA ASN A 148 -3.82 20.05 2.74
C ASN A 148 -2.71 20.21 1.70
N GLY A 149 -1.58 19.52 1.90
CA GLY A 149 -0.40 19.66 1.07
C GLY A 149 -0.57 19.00 -0.31
N PRO A 150 0.13 19.49 -1.33
CA PRO A 150 0.19 18.85 -2.65
C PRO A 150 1.05 17.57 -2.65
N SER A 151 1.47 17.10 -1.47
CA SER A 151 2.43 16.01 -1.32
C SER A 151 1.90 14.68 -1.83
N PHE A 152 0.58 14.47 -1.82
CA PHE A 152 -0.03 13.25 -2.32
C PHE A 152 -1.35 13.51 -3.03
N TYR A 153 -1.78 12.50 -3.78
CA TYR A 153 -3.04 12.51 -4.49
C TYR A 153 -4.22 12.26 -3.55
N MET A 154 -5.14 13.22 -3.51
CA MET A 154 -6.45 13.05 -2.91
C MET A 154 -7.49 12.70 -3.98
N PRO A 155 -8.40 11.74 -3.71
CA PRO A 155 -9.54 11.49 -4.58
C PRO A 155 -10.32 12.78 -4.86
N ARG A 156 -10.79 12.93 -6.10
CA ARG A 156 -11.58 14.09 -6.51
C ARG A 156 -12.94 14.09 -5.81
N ALA A 157 -13.45 15.28 -5.50
CA ALA A 157 -14.80 15.42 -4.96
C ALA A 157 -15.82 14.75 -5.91
N GLY A 158 -16.64 13.84 -5.36
CA GLY A 158 -17.67 13.10 -6.10
C GLY A 158 -17.22 11.78 -6.73
N THR A 159 -15.93 11.40 -6.65
CA THR A 159 -15.48 10.04 -7.03
C THR A 159 -15.40 9.10 -5.83
N ALA A 160 -15.11 9.62 -4.65
CA ALA A 160 -15.19 8.93 -3.37
C ALA A 160 -15.73 9.87 -2.29
N ALA A 161 -16.45 9.33 -1.30
CA ALA A 161 -16.91 10.07 -0.14
C ALA A 161 -15.82 10.00 0.95
N LEU A 162 -14.89 10.97 0.90
CA LEU A 162 -13.74 11.03 1.78
C LEU A 162 -14.06 11.82 3.04
N GLU A 163 -14.10 11.15 4.19
CA GLU A 163 -14.32 11.77 5.50
C GLU A 163 -13.04 11.65 6.34
N VAL A 164 -12.66 12.72 7.03
CA VAL A 164 -11.48 12.75 7.91
C VAL A 164 -11.97 12.74 9.35
N PHE A 165 -11.42 11.84 10.16
CA PHE A 165 -11.66 11.74 11.59
C PHE A 165 -10.37 12.05 12.32
N ILE A 166 -10.33 13.21 12.99
CA ILE A 166 -9.19 13.66 13.79
C ILE A 166 -9.48 13.31 15.25
N TYR A 167 -8.80 12.28 15.75
CA TYR A 167 -8.88 11.82 17.12
C TYR A 167 -7.88 12.59 17.99
N GLU A 168 -8.38 13.57 18.75
CA GLU A 168 -7.61 14.48 19.60
C GLU A 168 -7.31 13.87 20.96
N LYS A 169 -6.02 13.64 21.26
CA LYS A 169 -5.60 12.92 22.47
C LYS A 169 -5.14 13.82 23.63
N CYS A 170 -4.72 15.06 23.36
CA CYS A 170 -4.18 15.95 24.40
C CYS A 170 -4.95 17.24 24.60
N ASN A 171 -6.27 17.16 24.36
CA ASN A 171 -7.21 18.26 24.55
C ASN A 171 -6.75 19.55 23.88
N TYR A 172 -6.07 19.41 22.74
CA TYR A 172 -5.65 20.54 21.93
C TYR A 172 -6.82 20.94 21.02
N ASP A 173 -6.98 22.24 20.84
CA ASP A 173 -8.00 22.80 19.96
C ASP A 173 -7.40 22.99 18.56
N THR A 174 -7.38 21.91 17.80
CA THR A 174 -6.89 21.93 16.41
C THR A 174 -7.89 22.65 15.54
N ASP A 175 -7.43 23.69 14.86
CA ASP A 175 -8.21 24.36 13.84
C ASP A 175 -8.27 23.47 12.58
N THR A 176 -9.45 22.95 12.29
CA THR A 176 -9.71 22.09 11.13
C THR A 176 -10.34 22.85 9.96
N SER A 177 -10.44 24.18 10.05
CA SER A 177 -11.12 25.00 9.04
C SER A 177 -10.46 24.90 7.66
N GLU A 178 -9.13 24.92 7.60
CA GLU A 178 -8.39 24.77 6.34
C GLU A 178 -8.51 23.37 5.74
N ILE A 179 -8.61 22.34 6.59
CA ILE A 179 -8.78 20.94 6.16
C ILE A 179 -10.14 20.76 5.47
N SER A 180 -11.19 21.37 6.01
CA SER A 180 -12.59 21.13 5.60
C SER A 180 -12.91 21.36 4.12
N ALA A 181 -12.13 22.17 3.41
CA ALA A 181 -12.44 22.53 2.02
C ALA A 181 -12.26 21.37 1.01
N SER A 182 -11.47 20.36 1.36
CA SER A 182 -11.07 19.27 0.45
C SER A 182 -11.79 17.93 0.71
N PHE A 183 -12.57 17.83 1.78
CA PHE A 183 -13.18 16.56 2.22
C PHE A 183 -14.70 16.65 2.29
N ALA A 184 -15.37 15.50 2.16
CA ALA A 184 -16.82 15.41 2.33
C ALA A 184 -17.25 15.73 3.77
N GLY A 185 -16.39 15.41 4.74
CA GLY A 185 -16.58 15.73 6.14
C GLY A 185 -15.25 15.76 6.89
N VAL A 186 -15.14 16.64 7.88
CA VAL A 186 -14.04 16.64 8.84
C VAL A 186 -14.64 16.58 10.24
N HIS A 187 -14.34 15.50 10.93
CA HIS A 187 -14.90 15.15 12.22
C HIS A 187 -13.79 15.21 13.26
N ARG A 188 -13.95 16.08 14.25
CA ARG A 188 -13.08 16.10 15.41
C ARG A 188 -13.69 15.22 16.50
N VAL A 189 -12.92 14.26 17.00
CA VAL A 189 -13.34 13.33 18.02
C VAL A 189 -12.39 13.43 19.21
N LEU A 190 -12.92 13.74 20.39
CA LEU A 190 -12.12 13.77 21.61
C LEU A 190 -11.86 12.34 22.10
N VAL A 191 -10.61 12.03 22.40
CA VAL A 191 -10.20 10.78 23.04
C VAL A 191 -9.75 11.09 24.46
N ASP A 192 -10.40 10.46 25.42
CA ASP A 192 -9.97 10.53 26.82
C ASP A 192 -8.86 9.51 27.06
N ASP A 193 -7.62 10.01 27.07
CA ASP A 193 -6.40 9.23 27.31
C ASP A 193 -5.78 9.52 28.69
N GLU A 194 -6.55 10.08 29.62
CA GLU A 194 -6.11 10.44 30.99
C GLU A 194 -4.82 11.28 31.04
N GLY A 195 -4.49 11.96 29.94
CA GLY A 195 -3.35 12.88 29.81
C GLY A 195 -1.95 12.24 29.78
N LEU A 196 -1.85 10.90 29.80
CA LEU A 196 -0.57 10.18 29.90
C LEU A 196 -0.11 9.54 28.59
N ARG A 197 -1.03 9.22 27.66
CA ARG A 197 -0.71 8.47 26.45
C ARG A 197 -0.62 9.37 25.22
N ARG A 198 0.44 9.15 24.42
CA ARG A 198 0.66 9.83 23.13
C ARG A 198 0.50 8.89 21.94
N ASP A 199 0.12 7.65 22.18
CA ASP A 199 0.05 6.60 21.18
C ASP A 199 -1.32 6.57 20.45
N GLU A 200 -1.40 5.92 19.29
CA GLU A 200 -2.53 6.00 18.36
C GLU A 200 -3.64 4.97 18.59
N CYS A 201 -3.34 3.92 19.36
CA CYS A 201 -4.24 2.78 19.50
C CYS A 201 -5.61 3.15 20.06
N SER A 202 -5.67 4.10 20.99
CA SER A 202 -6.92 4.56 21.60
C SER A 202 -7.88 5.15 20.56
N GLY A 203 -7.38 6.03 19.69
CA GLY A 203 -8.17 6.65 18.62
C GLY A 203 -8.56 5.64 17.54
N TYR A 204 -7.65 4.75 17.15
CA TYR A 204 -7.97 3.70 16.16
C TYR A 204 -9.06 2.75 16.66
N LEU A 205 -8.93 2.24 17.89
CA LEU A 205 -9.91 1.34 18.49
C LEU A 205 -11.24 2.04 18.72
N LYS A 206 -11.23 3.31 19.16
CA LYS A 206 -12.45 4.11 19.27
C LYS A 206 -13.17 4.21 17.92
N HIS A 207 -12.44 4.49 16.83
CA HIS A 207 -13.02 4.50 15.48
C HIS A 207 -13.64 3.17 15.10
N LEU A 208 -12.89 2.08 15.27
CA LEU A 208 -13.35 0.73 14.93
C LEU A 208 -14.61 0.32 15.70
N ILE A 209 -14.75 0.77 16.95
CA ILE A 209 -15.91 0.49 17.81
C ILE A 209 -17.11 1.37 17.42
N GLU A 210 -16.92 2.68 17.30
CA GLU A 210 -18.01 3.64 17.05
C GLU A 210 -18.63 3.49 15.64
N HIS A 211 -17.83 3.03 14.68
CA HIS A 211 -18.27 2.83 13.30
C HIS A 211 -18.41 1.35 12.92
N TYR A 212 -18.45 0.43 13.89
CA TYR A 212 -18.47 -1.01 13.58
C TYR A 212 -19.71 -1.42 12.76
N ASP A 213 -20.88 -0.85 13.07
CA ASP A 213 -22.14 -1.20 12.40
C ASP A 213 -22.25 -0.64 10.97
N ASP A 214 -21.51 0.42 10.65
CA ASP A 214 -21.39 0.99 9.30
C ASP A 214 -19.95 1.48 9.03
N PRO A 215 -18.99 0.56 8.83
CA PRO A 215 -17.64 0.95 8.50
C PRO A 215 -17.61 1.53 7.08
N ALA A 216 -16.64 2.40 6.81
CA ALA A 216 -16.33 2.79 5.44
C ALA A 216 -15.92 1.59 4.58
N ASP A 217 -16.04 1.71 3.26
CA ASP A 217 -15.55 0.70 2.32
C ASP A 217 -14.04 0.49 2.49
N TYR A 218 -13.33 1.59 2.73
CA TYR A 218 -11.93 1.60 3.15
C TYR A 218 -11.70 2.55 4.32
N THR A 219 -10.86 2.14 5.26
CA THR A 219 -10.37 2.99 6.35
C THR A 219 -8.85 3.05 6.30
N LEU A 220 -8.31 4.26 6.23
CA LEU A 220 -6.88 4.53 6.32
C LEU A 220 -6.57 5.08 7.71
N PHE A 221 -5.62 4.48 8.39
CA PHE A 221 -5.20 4.85 9.73
C PHE A 221 -3.84 5.54 9.68
N PHE A 222 -3.71 6.68 10.36
CA PHE A 222 -2.49 7.49 10.42
C PHE A 222 -2.16 7.97 11.84
N GLN A 223 -0.88 7.88 12.21
CA GLN A 223 -0.31 8.71 13.26
C GLN A 223 -0.14 10.13 12.70
N ALA A 224 -0.14 11.16 13.55
CA ALA A 224 -0.06 12.53 13.05
C ALA A 224 1.28 12.87 12.36
N ASP A 225 2.36 12.18 12.72
CA ASP A 225 3.68 12.25 12.09
C ASP A 225 3.85 11.23 10.95
N ALA A 226 2.76 10.66 10.42
CA ALA A 226 2.80 9.66 9.33
C ALA A 226 3.65 10.10 8.13
N ALA A 227 3.72 11.41 7.88
CA ALA A 227 4.58 12.04 6.89
C ALA A 227 6.06 11.62 6.93
N ASP A 228 6.58 11.30 8.12
CA ASP A 228 7.98 10.95 8.34
C ASP A 228 8.25 9.46 8.07
N HIS A 229 7.21 8.62 8.05
CA HIS A 229 7.32 7.15 8.03
C HIS A 229 6.79 6.49 6.76
N MET A 230 6.12 7.24 5.88
CA MET A 230 5.55 6.73 4.63
C MET A 230 6.04 7.49 3.39
N HIS A 231 5.95 6.82 2.24
CA HIS A 231 6.15 7.49 0.96
C HIS A 231 4.83 8.02 0.42
N TRP A 232 4.76 9.33 0.20
CA TRP A 232 3.57 9.98 -0.34
C TRP A 232 3.09 9.40 -1.66
N GLY A 233 4.02 9.08 -2.56
CA GLY A 233 3.65 8.45 -3.83
C GLY A 233 3.03 7.07 -3.65
N TYR A 234 3.39 6.33 -2.60
CA TYR A 234 2.75 5.04 -2.32
C TYR A 234 1.30 5.23 -1.85
N LEU A 235 1.07 6.21 -0.98
CA LEU A 235 -0.29 6.62 -0.60
C LEU A 235 -1.09 7.09 -1.81
N SER A 236 -0.50 7.91 -2.68
CA SER A 236 -1.12 8.38 -3.94
C SER A 236 -1.58 7.23 -4.84
N LEU A 237 -0.81 6.14 -4.92
CA LEU A 237 -1.19 4.97 -5.71
C LEU A 237 -2.40 4.27 -5.12
N VAL A 238 -2.41 4.08 -3.79
CA VAL A 238 -3.52 3.47 -3.06
C VAL A 238 -4.80 4.30 -3.23
N THR A 239 -4.73 5.61 -3.01
CA THR A 239 -5.90 6.49 -3.13
C THR A 239 -6.43 6.60 -4.57
N LYS A 240 -5.55 6.60 -5.59
CA LYS A 240 -5.95 6.49 -7.00
C LYS A 240 -6.71 5.20 -7.28
N ALA A 241 -6.21 4.06 -6.79
CA ALA A 241 -6.89 2.78 -6.98
C ALA A 241 -8.26 2.72 -6.28
N ILE A 242 -8.43 3.41 -5.14
CA ILE A 242 -9.74 3.57 -4.50
C ILE A 242 -10.67 4.43 -5.36
N GLU A 243 -10.20 5.58 -5.87
CA GLU A 243 -10.99 6.44 -6.77
C GLU A 243 -11.44 5.68 -8.03
N GLN A 244 -10.57 4.83 -8.60
CA GLN A 244 -10.89 4.01 -9.77
C GLN A 244 -11.74 2.77 -9.45
N ARG A 245 -12.07 2.54 -8.17
CA ARG A 245 -12.77 1.34 -7.65
C ARG A 245 -12.08 0.05 -8.09
N SER A 246 -10.76 0.05 -8.08
CA SER A 246 -9.90 -1.01 -8.63
C SER A 246 -8.98 -1.64 -7.57
N LEU A 247 -8.89 -1.04 -6.37
CA LEU A 247 -8.16 -1.60 -5.26
C LEU A 247 -8.87 -2.87 -4.78
N ALA A 248 -8.30 -4.03 -5.05
CA ALA A 248 -8.81 -5.33 -4.60
C ALA A 248 -8.12 -5.83 -3.33
N THR A 249 -7.09 -5.11 -2.88
CA THR A 249 -6.24 -5.52 -1.76
C THR A 249 -6.92 -5.13 -0.44
N PRO A 250 -7.26 -6.08 0.45
CA PRO A 250 -8.10 -5.81 1.62
C PRO A 250 -7.35 -5.20 2.81
N PHE A 251 -6.02 -5.29 2.83
CA PHE A 251 -5.13 -4.67 3.81
C PHE A 251 -3.82 -4.22 3.13
N VAL A 252 -3.38 -2.99 3.39
CA VAL A 252 -2.12 -2.46 2.85
C VAL A 252 -1.36 -1.72 3.95
N HIS A 253 -0.14 -2.17 4.26
CA HIS A 253 0.76 -1.40 5.11
C HIS A 253 1.40 -0.26 4.30
N LEU A 254 1.28 0.98 4.79
CA LEU A 254 1.66 2.19 4.05
C LEU A 254 3.10 2.64 4.32
N ASN A 255 3.69 2.23 5.45
CA ASN A 255 5.07 2.57 5.82
C ASN A 255 6.13 1.79 5.05
N TYR A 256 7.35 2.34 5.01
CA TYR A 256 8.50 1.68 4.40
C TYR A 256 9.51 1.07 5.40
N PRO A 257 9.78 1.64 6.60
CA PRO A 257 10.76 1.05 7.50
C PRO A 257 10.22 -0.28 8.02
N ARG A 258 11.10 -1.28 8.16
CA ARG A 258 10.73 -2.59 8.72
C ARG A 258 11.18 -2.73 10.15
N LEU A 259 10.32 -3.34 10.98
CA LEU A 259 10.70 -3.75 12.32
C LEU A 259 11.48 -5.06 12.27
N ILE A 260 12.48 -5.20 13.16
CA ILE A 260 13.22 -6.44 13.31
C ILE A 260 12.26 -7.54 13.82
N THR A 261 12.17 -8.62 13.05
CA THR A 261 11.34 -9.77 13.39
C THR A 261 11.82 -10.37 14.71
N SER A 262 10.95 -10.34 15.72
CA SER A 262 11.32 -10.71 17.09
C SER A 262 10.13 -11.22 17.89
N MET A 263 10.43 -11.98 18.95
CA MET A 263 9.43 -12.53 19.86
C MET A 263 9.99 -12.45 21.29
N SER A 264 9.49 -11.52 22.09
CA SER A 264 9.76 -11.45 23.53
C SER A 264 8.64 -12.15 24.31
N PRO A 265 8.86 -12.53 25.58
CA PRO A 265 7.79 -13.05 26.45
C PRO A 265 6.59 -12.09 26.53
N CYS A 266 6.84 -10.79 26.71
CA CYS A 266 5.79 -9.76 26.68
C CYS A 266 4.98 -9.79 25.37
N ARG A 267 5.65 -9.82 24.20
CA ARG A 267 4.96 -9.88 22.90
C ARG A 267 4.05 -11.09 22.79
N ALA A 268 4.55 -12.28 23.15
CA ALA A 268 3.78 -13.51 23.12
C ALA A 268 2.57 -13.47 24.06
N ALA A 269 2.72 -12.90 25.26
CA ALA A 269 1.64 -12.77 26.24
C ALA A 269 0.54 -11.84 25.73
N VAL A 270 0.89 -10.64 25.25
CA VAL A 270 -0.08 -9.68 24.68
C VAL A 270 -0.78 -10.29 23.46
N PHE A 271 -0.02 -10.96 22.58
CA PHE A 271 -0.58 -11.64 21.41
C PHE A 271 -1.62 -12.68 21.80
N ALA A 272 -1.32 -13.54 22.77
CA ALA A 272 -2.24 -14.58 23.24
C ALA A 272 -3.52 -14.00 23.85
N GLN A 273 -3.44 -12.85 24.53
CA GLN A 273 -4.62 -12.18 25.09
C GLN A 273 -5.55 -11.59 24.02
N ILE A 274 -5.01 -11.10 22.90
CA ILE A 274 -5.81 -10.54 21.79
C ILE A 274 -6.43 -11.63 20.93
N PHE A 275 -5.61 -12.63 20.56
CA PHE A 275 -5.96 -13.59 19.51
C PHE A 275 -6.44 -14.94 20.03
N ASP A 276 -6.43 -15.14 21.35
CA ASP A 276 -6.81 -16.41 22.00
C ASP A 276 -5.99 -17.62 21.46
N ARG A 277 -4.76 -17.35 21.01
CA ARG A 277 -3.80 -18.35 20.49
C ARG A 277 -2.36 -17.86 20.66
N PRO A 278 -1.36 -18.76 20.73
CA PRO A 278 0.03 -18.34 20.60
C PRO A 278 0.35 -17.87 19.16
N PRO A 279 1.41 -17.06 18.99
CA PRO A 279 1.95 -16.78 17.66
C PRO A 279 2.57 -18.06 17.07
N LYS A 280 2.34 -18.28 15.77
CA LYS A 280 2.86 -19.41 14.99
C LYS A 280 4.37 -19.30 14.75
N GLN A 281 4.90 -18.08 14.72
CA GLN A 281 6.30 -17.75 14.44
C GLN A 281 6.69 -16.42 15.08
N LYS A 282 7.95 -15.98 14.88
CA LYS A 282 8.37 -14.62 15.30
C LYS A 282 7.52 -13.57 14.58
N LEU A 283 7.21 -12.45 15.23
CA LEU A 283 6.34 -11.42 14.67
C LEU A 283 7.17 -10.43 13.86
N GLY A 284 6.70 -10.07 12.67
CA GLY A 284 7.38 -9.16 11.76
C GLY A 284 6.40 -8.30 10.99
N SER A 285 6.59 -6.98 11.06
CA SER A 285 5.77 -5.99 10.36
C SER A 285 6.65 -4.83 9.89
N TYR A 286 6.00 -3.81 9.34
CA TYR A 286 6.59 -2.50 9.13
C TYR A 286 6.54 -1.70 10.43
N CYS A 287 7.38 -0.66 10.52
CA CYS A 287 7.40 0.27 11.64
C CYS A 287 6.16 1.16 11.59
N CYS A 288 5.67 1.58 12.75
CA CYS A 288 4.54 2.50 12.92
C CYS A 288 3.21 1.92 12.42
N ALA A 289 2.10 2.59 12.74
CA ALA A 289 0.75 2.08 12.47
C ALA A 289 0.03 2.86 11.37
N GLN A 290 0.64 2.96 10.18
CA GLN A 290 -0.04 3.52 9.00
C GLN A 290 -0.44 2.40 8.04
N PHE A 291 -1.74 2.20 7.88
CA PHE A 291 -2.27 1.15 7.03
C PHE A 291 -3.66 1.48 6.50
N LEU A 292 -4.01 0.83 5.39
CA LEU A 292 -5.37 0.75 4.88
C LEU A 292 -5.96 -0.61 5.23
N VAL A 293 -7.26 -0.63 5.55
CA VAL A 293 -8.05 -1.84 5.72
C VAL A 293 -9.43 -1.68 5.06
N SER A 294 -9.93 -2.75 4.47
CA SER A 294 -11.27 -2.82 3.87
C SER A 294 -12.37 -3.08 4.92
N ARG A 295 -13.61 -2.67 4.60
CA ARG A 295 -14.82 -2.98 5.37
C ARG A 295 -14.92 -4.45 5.76
N GLU A 296 -14.67 -5.34 4.79
CA GLU A 296 -14.77 -6.78 4.98
C GLU A 296 -13.83 -7.27 6.09
N ARG A 297 -12.58 -6.80 6.12
CA ARG A 297 -11.61 -7.19 7.16
C ARG A 297 -11.94 -6.60 8.54
N ILE A 298 -12.53 -5.40 8.58
CA ILE A 298 -13.02 -4.82 9.84
C ILE A 298 -14.13 -5.71 10.42
N LEU A 299 -15.13 -6.07 9.60
CA LEU A 299 -16.29 -6.87 10.00
C LEU A 299 -15.98 -8.35 10.23
N ALA A 300 -14.93 -8.89 9.59
CA ALA A 300 -14.45 -10.25 9.84
C ALA A 300 -13.94 -10.46 11.27
N ASN A 301 -13.65 -9.37 11.99
CA ASN A 301 -13.34 -9.41 13.41
C ASN A 301 -14.59 -9.09 14.24
N PRO A 302 -14.87 -9.87 15.30
CA PRO A 302 -15.97 -9.56 16.20
C PRO A 302 -15.69 -8.26 16.97
N LEU A 303 -16.72 -7.43 17.15
CA LEU A 303 -16.65 -6.16 17.90
C LEU A 303 -15.98 -6.34 19.28
N GLU A 304 -16.30 -7.44 19.97
CA GLU A 304 -15.79 -7.75 21.30
C GLU A 304 -14.26 -7.85 21.33
N ARG A 305 -13.60 -8.15 20.20
CA ARG A 305 -12.13 -8.14 20.10
C ARG A 305 -11.60 -6.72 20.16
N TYR A 306 -12.19 -5.77 19.43
CA TYR A 306 -11.78 -4.36 19.48
C TYR A 306 -12.02 -3.76 20.86
N GLU A 307 -13.18 -4.02 21.46
CA GLU A 307 -13.47 -3.55 22.82
C GLU A 307 -12.51 -4.15 23.86
N ARG A 308 -12.13 -5.43 23.69
CA ARG A 308 -11.15 -6.07 24.56
C ARG A 308 -9.80 -5.40 24.43
N MET A 309 -9.31 -5.16 23.23
CA MET A 309 -8.08 -4.41 22.98
C MET A 309 -8.14 -3.01 23.59
N GLN A 310 -9.29 -2.33 23.50
CA GLN A 310 -9.46 -1.00 24.08
C GLN A 310 -9.38 -1.06 25.62
N ARG A 311 -10.05 -2.02 26.26
CA ARG A 311 -9.97 -2.23 27.72
C ARG A 311 -8.54 -2.57 28.16
N MET A 312 -7.81 -3.37 27.36
CA MET A 312 -6.42 -3.71 27.64
C MET A 312 -5.55 -2.45 27.77
N LEU A 313 -5.76 -1.42 26.94
CA LEU A 313 -4.96 -0.18 27.01
C LEU A 313 -4.99 0.51 28.39
N PHE A 314 -6.03 0.27 29.19
CA PHE A 314 -6.21 0.83 30.54
C PHE A 314 -6.05 -0.22 31.66
N SER A 315 -5.71 -1.46 31.30
CA SER A 315 -5.48 -2.55 32.26
C SER A 315 -4.00 -2.69 32.55
N ASP A 316 -3.66 -3.40 33.64
CA ASP A 316 -2.27 -3.76 33.92
C ASP A 316 -1.69 -4.58 32.76
N SER A 317 -0.48 -4.20 32.33
CA SER A 317 0.30 -4.98 31.37
C SER A 317 0.55 -6.41 31.89
N PRO A 318 0.68 -7.42 31.01
CA PRO A 318 1.07 -8.76 31.43
C PRO A 318 2.34 -8.74 32.31
N PRO A 319 2.50 -9.65 33.30
CA PRO A 319 3.67 -9.68 34.18
C PRO A 319 5.01 -9.77 33.45
N GLU A 320 5.01 -10.28 32.22
CA GLU A 320 6.17 -10.40 31.34
C GLU A 320 6.59 -9.06 30.70
N CYS A 321 5.75 -8.03 30.82
CA CYS A 321 5.94 -6.71 30.24
C CYS A 321 6.46 -5.72 31.30
N HIS A 322 7.28 -4.78 30.85
CA HIS A 322 7.74 -3.65 31.66
C HIS A 322 7.26 -2.37 31.02
N ASP A 323 6.57 -1.53 31.80
CA ASP A 323 6.06 -0.27 31.27
C ASP A 323 7.17 0.70 30.94
N ILE A 324 7.04 1.32 29.76
CA ILE A 324 7.95 2.35 29.29
C ILE A 324 7.34 3.70 29.71
N PRO A 325 8.03 4.53 30.52
CA PRO A 325 7.51 5.83 30.90
C PRO A 325 7.10 6.67 29.69
N GLY A 326 5.85 7.13 29.67
CA GLY A 326 5.29 8.00 28.61
C GLY A 326 4.73 7.28 27.38
N HIS A 327 4.74 5.94 27.34
CA HIS A 327 4.16 5.14 26.26
C HIS A 327 3.37 3.95 26.82
N SER A 328 2.21 3.62 26.23
CA SER A 328 1.58 2.34 26.53
C SER A 328 2.39 1.23 25.88
N THR A 329 2.99 0.35 26.69
CA THR A 329 3.65 -0.88 26.21
C THR A 329 2.72 -1.69 25.32
N LEU A 330 1.44 -1.75 25.68
CA LEU A 330 0.42 -2.48 24.93
C LEU A 330 0.19 -1.86 23.55
N CYS A 331 0.10 -0.53 23.46
CA CYS A 331 -0.06 0.11 22.16
C CYS A 331 1.15 -0.14 21.24
N LEU A 332 2.38 -0.03 21.78
CA LEU A 332 3.58 -0.38 21.03
C LEU A 332 3.59 -1.84 20.54
N MET A 333 2.93 -2.75 21.26
CA MET A 333 2.76 -4.12 20.78
C MET A 333 1.70 -4.21 19.68
N PHE A 334 0.60 -3.45 19.80
CA PHE A 334 -0.48 -3.43 18.81
C PHE A 334 0.01 -2.95 17.44
N GLU A 335 0.96 -2.01 17.37
CA GLU A 335 1.59 -1.57 16.12
C GLU A 335 2.05 -2.74 15.24
N VAL A 336 2.59 -3.80 15.86
CA VAL A 336 3.10 -4.99 15.16
C VAL A 336 2.00 -6.00 14.87
N TYR A 337 0.79 -5.82 15.42
CA TYR A 337 -0.30 -6.80 15.38
C TYR A 337 -1.47 -6.37 14.51
N TRP A 338 -1.52 -5.11 14.06
CA TRP A 338 -2.62 -4.60 13.23
C TRP A 338 -2.86 -5.47 12.00
N HIS A 339 -1.82 -5.91 11.30
CA HIS A 339 -2.00 -6.78 10.14
C HIS A 339 -2.58 -8.15 10.53
N VAL A 340 -2.14 -8.72 11.65
CA VAL A 340 -2.67 -10.01 12.15
C VAL A 340 -4.14 -9.86 12.56
N LEU A 341 -4.50 -8.73 13.16
CA LEU A 341 -5.89 -8.38 13.47
C LEU A 341 -6.74 -8.41 12.21
N PHE A 342 -6.23 -7.89 11.10
CA PHE A 342 -6.95 -7.88 9.81
C PHE A 342 -6.71 -9.13 8.95
N GLY A 343 -6.27 -10.23 9.57
CA GLY A 343 -6.25 -11.55 8.96
C GLY A 343 -5.06 -11.84 8.06
N GLU A 344 -3.98 -11.06 8.17
CA GLU A 344 -2.69 -11.37 7.59
C GLU A 344 -1.90 -12.34 8.49
N GLU A 345 -0.84 -12.96 7.95
CA GLU A 345 0.01 -13.88 8.71
C GLU A 345 0.86 -13.17 9.77
N ASP A 346 1.33 -13.91 10.78
CA ASP A 346 2.13 -13.39 11.90
C ASP A 346 3.40 -12.62 11.45
N VAL A 347 3.88 -12.87 10.22
CA VAL A 347 4.94 -12.09 9.57
C VAL A 347 4.41 -11.56 8.24
N LEU A 348 4.41 -10.23 8.08
CA LEU A 348 4.20 -9.64 6.76
C LEU A 348 5.42 -9.93 5.86
N PRO A 349 5.22 -10.40 4.62
CA PRO A 349 6.30 -10.47 3.64
C PRO A 349 6.86 -9.09 3.31
N TYR A 350 8.01 -9.04 2.65
CA TYR A 350 8.42 -7.79 1.98
C TYR A 350 7.38 -7.43 0.92
N ARG A 351 7.13 -6.13 0.73
CA ARG A 351 6.05 -5.64 -0.14
C ARG A 351 6.19 -6.17 -1.57
N SER A 352 7.41 -6.14 -2.11
CA SER A 352 7.72 -6.69 -3.44
C SER A 352 7.48 -8.20 -3.56
N GLU A 353 7.62 -8.93 -2.46
CA GLU A 353 7.45 -10.38 -2.39
C GLU A 353 6.03 -10.79 -1.97
N ASN A 354 5.20 -9.85 -1.50
CA ASN A 354 3.85 -10.15 -1.06
C ASN A 354 2.91 -10.36 -2.26
N THR A 355 2.65 -11.62 -2.58
CA THR A 355 1.77 -12.03 -3.68
C THR A 355 0.29 -11.74 -3.43
N ALA A 356 -0.11 -11.40 -2.19
CA ALA A 356 -1.47 -10.96 -1.90
C ALA A 356 -1.72 -9.50 -2.31
N LEU A 357 -0.66 -8.71 -2.55
CA LEU A 357 -0.78 -7.35 -3.06
C LEU A 357 -0.95 -7.36 -4.60
N GLN A 358 -1.77 -6.45 -5.10
CA GLN A 358 -1.81 -6.16 -6.55
C GLN A 358 -0.44 -5.68 -7.05
N LEU A 359 -0.13 -5.95 -8.31
CA LEU A 359 1.20 -5.73 -8.89
C LEU A 359 1.76 -4.32 -8.63
N PHE A 360 0.94 -3.28 -8.79
CA PHE A 360 1.36 -1.88 -8.60
C PHE A 360 1.79 -1.53 -7.16
N LEU A 361 1.36 -2.33 -6.19
CA LEU A 361 1.75 -2.18 -4.78
C LEU A 361 3.00 -2.98 -4.44
N ARG A 362 3.50 -3.86 -5.32
CA ARG A 362 4.64 -4.75 -5.05
C ARG A 362 6.00 -4.08 -5.31
N ILE A 363 6.21 -2.92 -4.69
CA ILE A 363 7.42 -2.10 -4.78
C ILE A 363 8.43 -2.53 -3.69
N ARG A 364 9.74 -2.34 -3.88
CA ARG A 364 10.73 -2.72 -2.86
C ARG A 364 10.69 -1.77 -1.66
N ASP A 365 11.13 -2.26 -0.51
CA ASP A 365 11.10 -1.53 0.77
C ASP A 365 12.34 -0.62 0.98
N LEU A 366 12.76 0.11 -0.06
CA LEU A 366 13.97 0.94 -0.02
C LEU A 366 13.62 2.43 0.03
N GLU A 367 14.22 3.16 0.97
CA GLU A 367 14.09 4.62 1.15
C GLU A 367 14.31 5.44 -0.14
N ASN A 368 15.14 4.94 -1.06
CA ASN A 368 15.57 5.68 -2.25
C ASN A 368 14.68 5.47 -3.50
N GLU A 369 13.71 4.55 -3.48
CA GLU A 369 12.84 4.26 -4.66
C GLU A 369 11.77 5.34 -4.96
N SER A 370 11.92 6.52 -4.37
CA SER A 370 11.26 7.76 -4.76
C SER A 370 11.17 7.99 -6.28
N GLN A 371 12.06 7.42 -7.10
CA GLN A 371 12.00 7.57 -8.56
C GLN A 371 10.89 6.76 -9.23
N LEU A 372 10.62 5.53 -8.77
CA LEU A 372 9.53 4.72 -9.33
C LEU A 372 8.17 5.36 -9.01
N LEU A 373 8.00 5.80 -7.77
CA LEU A 373 6.83 6.57 -7.34
C LEU A 373 6.70 7.88 -8.12
N ARG A 374 7.80 8.64 -8.29
CA ARG A 374 7.80 9.88 -9.09
C ARG A 374 7.51 9.62 -10.56
N ASN A 375 7.91 8.49 -11.13
CA ASN A 375 7.62 8.15 -12.53
C ASN A 375 6.14 7.81 -12.71
N LEU A 376 5.57 7.05 -11.76
CA LEU A 376 4.13 6.81 -11.69
C LEU A 376 3.33 8.12 -11.59
N GLU A 377 3.80 9.08 -10.77
CA GLU A 377 3.16 10.39 -10.61
C GLU A 377 3.39 11.37 -11.77
N ARG A 378 4.58 11.38 -12.39
CA ARG A 378 4.87 12.24 -13.56
C ARG A 378 4.08 11.82 -14.77
N ALA A 379 3.86 10.52 -14.93
CA ALA A 379 2.95 10.03 -15.94
C ALA A 379 1.56 10.68 -15.75
N ASP A 380 1.05 10.76 -14.50
CA ASP A 380 0.04 11.70 -13.95
C ASP A 380 -0.07 13.03 -14.67
N ALA A 381 0.84 13.92 -14.34
CA ALA A 381 0.72 15.34 -14.66
C ALA A 381 0.84 15.69 -16.15
N ALA A 382 1.25 14.74 -16.99
CA ALA A 382 1.48 14.96 -18.43
C ALA A 382 0.28 14.63 -19.33
N GLY A 383 -0.81 14.09 -18.79
CA GLY A 383 -2.03 13.73 -19.52
C GLY A 383 -3.25 14.46 -19.01
#